data_AF-A0A8R1DSB5-F1
#
_entry.id   AF-A0A8R1DSB5-F1
#
_cell.length_a   1.000
_cell.length_b   1.000
_cell.length_c   1.000
_cell.angle_alpha   90.00
_cell.angle_beta   90.00
_cell.angle_gamma   90.00
#
_symmetry.space_group_name_H-M   'P 1'
#
loop_
_entity.id
_entity.type
_entity.pdbx_description
1 polymer ?
#
loop_
_entity_poly.entity_id
_entity_poly.type
_entity_poly.pdbx_seq_one_letter_code
_entity_poly.pdbx_strand_id
1 'polypeptide(L)'
;MMTDLAKEGFVELGEVQLDYDPTYSFRGLIEDSGSDDNSSPSASPSQSEYSPESSRSRKSSRESPGIDPNILFTFTPKPQNKPNMKIDFTALVSRIDEMFAVKLEEDVSELESLTAALDRFRQTQKPLSQVSFLGTVDVTTAVEWTRERIYKYACWFASSKTFMGLREDQKMPLFRSSWNTVRTFERLEMSTRIFEDGVFKHGNFLLTDEFAMVPYQTHVDLASISELPNQYFNQLFEPFLARYFEEVAKPLLDLKPTSEEVAFCMIHLVGLDDCDISTETQDALEQLREQIADQIHVYYTNRTDIKMYSHRLLALMKLVKAMKRISREKTKIKELIWLFDIYHADISEPYFFEIF
;
A
#
# COMPACT_ATOMS: atom_id res chain seq x y z
N MET A 1 -31.58 -26.04 66.80
CA MET A 1 -32.64 -26.82 66.17
C MET A 1 -32.43 -26.69 64.67
N MET A 2 -32.04 -27.81 64.04
CA MET A 2 -32.09 -28.14 62.61
C MET A 2 -31.27 -27.26 61.65
N THR A 3 -30.16 -27.69 61.05
CA THR A 3 -29.92 -28.79 60.06
C THR A 3 -30.67 -28.64 58.73
N ASP A 4 -29.84 -28.64 57.68
CA ASP A 4 -30.03 -29.21 56.35
C ASP A 4 -31.09 -28.63 55.41
N LEU A 5 -30.63 -28.07 54.29
CA LEU A 5 -30.75 -28.68 52.95
C LEU A 5 -30.43 -27.63 51.87
N ALA A 6 -29.24 -27.75 51.26
CA ALA A 6 -28.99 -27.53 49.83
C ALA A 6 -27.49 -27.67 49.55
N LYS A 7 -26.99 -28.92 49.53
CA LYS A 7 -25.88 -29.32 48.67
C LYS A 7 -26.49 -29.77 47.36
N GLU A 8 -25.99 -29.27 46.23
CA GLU A 8 -25.43 -30.08 45.13
C GLU A 8 -25.08 -29.20 43.92
N GLY A 9 -23.86 -29.40 43.40
CA GLY A 9 -23.56 -29.20 41.98
C GLY A 9 -22.89 -27.88 41.57
N PHE A 10 -21.62 -27.68 41.91
CA PHE A 10 -20.71 -26.96 41.00
C PHE A 10 -19.43 -27.79 40.84
N VAL A 11 -19.26 -28.29 39.62
CA VAL A 11 -18.09 -29.02 39.13
C VAL A 11 -16.96 -28.01 38.94
N GLU A 12 -15.79 -28.31 39.51
CA GLU A 12 -14.52 -27.65 39.21
C GLU A 12 -14.24 -27.71 37.71
N LEU A 13 -14.19 -26.54 37.06
CA LEU A 13 -13.48 -26.38 35.78
C LEU A 13 -12.10 -25.85 36.13
N GLY A 14 -11.11 -26.72 36.00
CA GLY A 14 -9.70 -26.42 36.28
C GLY A 14 -9.21 -25.22 35.48
N GLU A 15 -8.44 -24.38 36.16
CA GLU A 15 -7.62 -23.35 35.53
C GLU A 15 -6.61 -24.03 34.61
N VAL A 16 -6.81 -23.94 33.29
CA VAL A 16 -5.77 -24.25 32.32
C VAL A 16 -4.81 -23.07 32.31
N GLN A 17 -3.77 -23.18 33.13
CA GLN A 17 -2.63 -22.30 33.11
C GLN A 17 -1.83 -22.64 31.84
N LEU A 18 -2.00 -21.85 30.78
CA LEU A 18 -1.12 -21.91 29.62
C LEU A 18 0.25 -21.36 30.04
N ASP A 19 1.20 -22.26 30.23
CA ASP A 19 2.61 -21.93 30.47
C ASP A 19 3.14 -21.16 29.26
N TYR A 20 3.27 -19.83 29.42
CA TYR A 20 3.91 -18.96 28.45
C TYR A 20 5.41 -19.03 28.69
N ASP A 21 6.14 -19.64 27.76
CA ASP A 21 7.60 -19.67 27.74
C ASP A 21 8.13 -18.32 27.19
N PRO A 22 8.79 -17.49 28.02
CA PRO A 22 9.32 -16.19 27.59
C PRO A 22 10.53 -16.29 26.66
N THR A 23 11.00 -17.50 26.30
CA THR A 23 12.11 -17.71 25.37
C THR A 23 11.67 -17.93 23.91
N TYR A 24 10.37 -17.92 23.62
CA TYR A 24 9.86 -17.99 22.25
C TYR A 24 10.12 -16.66 21.52
N SER A 25 11.30 -16.57 20.90
CA SER A 25 11.73 -15.44 20.10
C SER A 25 10.80 -15.23 18.89
N PHE A 26 10.29 -14.02 18.75
CA PHE A 26 9.49 -13.54 17.62
C PHE A 26 10.12 -13.85 16.24
N ARG A 27 11.44 -14.04 16.20
CA ARG A 27 12.25 -14.45 15.04
C ARG A 27 11.66 -15.65 14.28
N GLY A 28 11.17 -16.67 14.99
CA GLY A 28 10.66 -17.89 14.36
C GLY A 28 9.34 -17.71 13.59
N LEU A 29 8.51 -16.72 13.95
CA LEU A 29 7.22 -16.50 13.30
C LEU A 29 7.31 -15.75 11.96
N ILE A 30 8.42 -15.04 11.74
CA ILE A 30 8.69 -14.32 10.47
C ILE A 30 9.35 -15.26 9.46
N GLU A 31 10.27 -16.12 9.90
CA GLU A 31 11.06 -17.02 9.04
C GLU A 31 10.26 -18.23 8.50
N ASP A 32 9.30 -18.79 9.27
CA ASP A 32 8.52 -19.99 8.88
C ASP A 32 7.47 -19.75 7.75
N SER A 33 7.39 -18.52 7.23
CA SER A 33 6.50 -18.17 6.11
C SER A 33 7.13 -18.38 4.73
N GLY A 34 8.35 -18.94 4.68
CA GLY A 34 9.24 -19.01 3.51
C GLY A 34 9.38 -20.39 2.85
N SER A 35 8.34 -21.23 2.82
CA SER A 35 8.33 -22.46 2.02
C SER A 35 7.13 -22.52 1.08
N ASP A 36 7.31 -22.02 -0.14
CA ASP A 36 6.45 -22.39 -1.27
C ASP A 36 6.99 -23.72 -1.83
N ASP A 37 6.37 -24.83 -1.43
CA ASP A 37 6.64 -26.15 -2.00
C ASP A 37 6.17 -26.20 -3.46
N ASN A 38 7.15 -26.10 -4.35
CA ASN A 38 7.03 -26.39 -5.76
C ASN A 38 6.92 -27.92 -5.94
N SER A 39 5.73 -28.42 -6.25
CA SER A 39 5.53 -29.80 -6.70
C SER A 39 4.42 -29.86 -7.74
N SER A 40 4.81 -29.91 -9.02
CA SER A 40 3.93 -30.33 -10.11
C SER A 40 3.71 -31.84 -10.04
N PRO A 41 2.51 -32.34 -10.39
CA PRO A 41 2.51 -33.40 -11.39
C PRO A 41 1.47 -33.21 -12.50
N SER A 42 1.91 -33.59 -13.69
CA SER A 42 1.17 -33.72 -14.93
C SER A 42 -0.03 -34.66 -14.82
N ALA A 43 -1.20 -34.23 -15.30
CA ALA A 43 -2.12 -35.04 -16.10
C ALA A 43 -3.30 -34.20 -16.60
N SER A 44 -3.67 -34.40 -17.86
CA SER A 44 -4.96 -34.05 -18.46
C SER A 44 -5.23 -35.09 -19.55
N PRO A 45 -6.47 -35.30 -20.04
CA PRO A 45 -7.76 -34.81 -19.54
C PRO A 45 -8.83 -35.92 -19.44
N SER A 46 -9.94 -35.66 -18.73
CA SER A 46 -11.20 -36.35 -19.00
C SER A 46 -12.37 -35.40 -18.85
N GLN A 47 -13.11 -35.28 -19.95
CA GLN A 47 -14.36 -34.53 -20.10
C GLN A 47 -15.45 -35.12 -19.19
N SER A 48 -16.23 -34.27 -18.52
CA SER A 48 -17.60 -34.61 -18.15
C SER A 48 -18.47 -33.36 -18.11
N GLU A 49 -19.64 -33.52 -18.72
CA GLU A 49 -20.67 -32.55 -19.03
C GLU A 49 -21.22 -31.83 -17.79
N TYR A 50 -21.52 -30.54 -17.93
CA TYR A 50 -22.42 -29.84 -17.02
C TYR A 50 -23.32 -28.89 -17.81
N SER A 51 -24.61 -29.22 -17.87
CA SER A 51 -25.66 -28.33 -18.35
C SER A 51 -26.12 -27.38 -17.24
N PRO A 52 -26.56 -26.15 -17.57
CA PRO A 52 -26.83 -25.09 -16.61
C PRO A 52 -28.32 -25.04 -16.25
N GLU A 53 -28.66 -24.90 -14.97
CA GLU A 53 -29.87 -24.19 -14.52
C GLU A 53 -29.93 -24.08 -12.99
N SER A 54 -29.74 -22.86 -12.46
CA SER A 54 -30.68 -22.22 -11.53
C SER A 54 -30.13 -20.87 -11.07
N SER A 55 -30.77 -19.84 -11.62
CA SER A 55 -30.68 -18.43 -11.27
C SER A 55 -30.98 -18.14 -9.80
N ARG A 56 -30.25 -17.20 -9.17
CA ARG A 56 -30.82 -15.91 -8.70
C ARG A 56 -29.80 -14.97 -8.04
N SER A 57 -29.92 -13.71 -8.44
CA SER A 57 -29.55 -12.47 -7.73
C SER A 57 -28.14 -11.90 -7.94
N ARG A 58 -28.00 -11.04 -8.96
CA ARG A 58 -27.49 -9.67 -8.84
C ARG A 58 -27.84 -8.89 -10.11
N LYS A 59 -29.00 -8.23 -10.10
CA LYS A 59 -29.31 -7.15 -11.05
C LYS A 59 -28.74 -5.87 -10.46
N SER A 60 -27.58 -5.45 -10.95
CA SER A 60 -27.10 -4.06 -10.98
C SER A 60 -25.73 -3.99 -11.67
N SER A 61 -25.60 -4.60 -12.85
CA SER A 61 -24.53 -4.26 -13.78
C SER A 61 -25.08 -3.18 -14.69
N ARG A 62 -24.68 -1.92 -14.45
CA ARG A 62 -24.66 -0.95 -15.56
C ARG A 62 -23.60 -1.48 -16.51
N GLU A 63 -24.01 -1.95 -17.68
CA GLU A 63 -23.10 -2.29 -18.76
C GLU A 63 -22.30 -1.04 -19.11
N SER A 64 -21.05 -0.99 -18.67
CA SER A 64 -20.07 -0.05 -19.19
C SER A 64 -19.88 -0.40 -20.67
N PRO A 65 -19.82 0.59 -21.58
CA PRO A 65 -19.54 0.31 -22.99
C PRO A 65 -18.23 -0.50 -23.06
N GLY A 66 -18.33 -1.70 -23.63
CA GLY A 66 -17.23 -2.65 -23.68
C GLY A 66 -16.08 -2.07 -24.45
N ILE A 67 -14.92 -1.95 -23.81
CA ILE A 67 -13.69 -1.58 -24.51
C ILE A 67 -13.22 -2.82 -25.26
N ASP A 68 -12.84 -2.66 -26.53
CA ASP A 68 -12.32 -3.77 -27.32
C ASP A 68 -11.08 -4.36 -26.64
N PRO A 69 -11.08 -5.64 -26.25
CA PRO A 69 -9.92 -6.29 -25.62
C PRO A 69 -8.68 -6.27 -26.52
N ASN A 70 -8.83 -6.02 -27.82
CA ASN A 70 -7.73 -5.95 -28.78
C ASN A 70 -7.18 -4.54 -29.01
N ILE A 71 -7.62 -3.53 -28.23
CA ILE A 71 -7.22 -2.12 -28.45
C ILE A 71 -5.69 -1.89 -28.41
N LEU A 72 -4.96 -2.70 -27.64
CA LEU A 72 -3.49 -2.70 -27.59
C LEU A 72 -2.84 -3.19 -28.90
N PHE A 73 -3.48 -4.12 -29.62
CA PHE A 73 -2.97 -4.71 -30.85
C PHE A 73 -3.37 -3.93 -32.10
N THR A 74 -4.37 -3.05 -31.98
CA THR A 74 -4.78 -2.11 -33.03
C THR A 74 -4.23 -0.69 -32.80
N PHE A 75 -3.51 -0.49 -31.70
CA PHE A 75 -2.86 0.76 -31.38
C PHE A 75 -1.82 1.11 -32.44
N THR A 76 -1.95 2.31 -33.02
CA THR A 76 -1.00 2.83 -33.99
C THR A 76 -0.14 3.88 -33.29
N PRO A 77 1.20 3.81 -33.34
CA PRO A 77 2.06 4.83 -32.76
C PRO A 77 1.74 6.22 -33.31
N LYS A 78 1.93 7.24 -32.46
CA LYS A 78 1.52 8.63 -32.70
C LYS A 78 1.94 9.17 -34.09
N PRO A 79 1.06 9.88 -34.82
CA PRO A 79 1.50 10.71 -35.94
C PRO A 79 2.31 11.92 -35.45
N GLN A 80 3.47 12.16 -36.07
CA GLN A 80 4.58 13.04 -35.62
C GLN A 80 4.29 14.56 -35.43
N ASN A 81 3.03 15.03 -35.50
CA ASN A 81 2.75 16.45 -35.75
C ASN A 81 2.34 17.32 -34.54
N LYS A 82 2.36 16.81 -33.30
CA LYS A 82 2.12 17.63 -32.10
C LYS A 82 3.30 17.55 -31.11
N PRO A 83 3.78 18.68 -30.57
CA PRO A 83 4.78 18.66 -29.51
C PRO A 83 4.22 17.93 -28.29
N ASN A 84 5.04 17.09 -27.67
CA ASN A 84 4.68 16.35 -26.48
C ASN A 84 4.51 17.29 -25.28
N MET A 85 3.56 16.96 -24.41
CA MET A 85 3.46 17.62 -23.11
C MET A 85 4.73 17.32 -22.31
N LYS A 86 5.33 18.33 -21.67
CA LYS A 86 6.50 18.15 -20.81
C LYS A 86 6.08 17.95 -19.37
N ILE A 87 6.50 16.84 -18.77
CA ILE A 87 6.26 16.53 -17.36
C ILE A 87 7.61 16.51 -16.64
N ASP A 88 7.89 17.59 -15.92
CA ASP A 88 9.17 17.80 -15.27
C ASP A 88 9.12 17.50 -13.76
N PHE A 89 10.04 16.68 -13.28
CA PHE A 89 10.27 16.35 -11.87
C PHE A 89 11.69 16.76 -11.43
N THR A 90 12.53 17.32 -12.30
CA THR A 90 13.94 17.63 -12.04
C THR A 90 14.13 18.51 -10.80
N ALA A 91 13.31 19.55 -10.65
CA ALA A 91 13.37 20.44 -9.50
C ALA A 91 12.97 19.73 -8.18
N LEU A 92 12.01 18.80 -8.25
CA LEU A 92 11.62 17.98 -7.10
C LEU A 92 12.76 17.03 -6.72
N VAL A 93 13.36 16.34 -7.70
CA VAL A 93 14.48 15.43 -7.46
C VAL A 93 15.67 16.16 -6.83
N SER A 94 16.03 17.33 -7.38
CA SER A 94 17.12 18.16 -6.83
C SER A 94 16.88 18.50 -5.35
N ARG A 95 15.63 18.86 -4.99
CA ARG A 95 15.26 19.15 -3.60
C ARG A 95 15.33 17.92 -2.70
N ILE A 96 15.01 16.74 -3.23
CA ILE A 96 15.11 15.47 -2.48
C ILE A 96 16.58 15.10 -2.26
N ASP A 97 17.42 15.26 -3.27
CA ASP A 97 18.87 15.01 -3.16
C ASP A 97 19.52 15.93 -2.12
N GLU A 98 19.19 17.23 -2.13
CA GLU A 98 19.62 18.18 -1.10
C GLU A 98 19.22 17.74 0.31
N MET A 99 18.01 17.22 0.47
CA MET A 99 17.53 16.70 1.74
C MET A 99 18.27 15.43 2.16
N PHE A 100 18.56 14.54 1.22
CA PHE A 100 19.26 13.28 1.48
C PHE A 100 20.74 13.46 1.78
N ALA A 101 21.33 14.62 1.46
CA ALA A 101 22.70 14.98 1.81
C ALA A 101 22.89 15.33 3.30
N VAL A 102 21.80 15.64 4.03
CA VAL A 102 21.86 16.03 5.43
C VAL A 102 22.07 14.79 6.33
N LYS A 103 23.03 14.89 7.26
CA LYS A 103 23.23 13.88 8.30
C LYS A 103 22.33 14.18 9.50
N LEU A 104 21.70 13.13 10.02
CA LEU A 104 20.91 13.21 11.25
C LEU A 104 21.82 12.99 12.47
N GLU A 105 21.73 13.87 13.47
CA GLU A 105 22.51 13.79 14.71
C GLU A 105 21.66 13.43 15.94
N GLU A 106 20.34 13.33 15.80
CA GLU A 106 19.43 13.10 16.93
C GLU A 106 19.40 11.63 17.38
N ASP A 107 19.56 11.42 18.69
CA ASP A 107 19.46 10.11 19.35
C ASP A 107 18.01 9.77 19.72
N VAL A 108 17.11 9.86 18.74
CA VAL A 108 15.73 9.41 18.86
C VAL A 108 15.63 7.99 18.30
N SER A 109 14.71 7.19 18.85
CA SER A 109 14.42 5.87 18.30
C SER A 109 13.86 5.98 16.88
N GLU A 110 14.17 5.01 16.01
CA GLU A 110 13.71 5.04 14.60
C GLU A 110 12.19 5.10 14.52
N LEU A 111 11.48 4.28 15.31
CA LEU A 111 10.02 4.24 15.35
C LEU A 111 9.43 5.59 15.77
N GLU A 112 9.96 6.24 16.80
CA GLU A 112 9.45 7.54 17.26
C GLU A 112 9.69 8.63 16.22
N SER A 113 10.87 8.67 15.60
CA SER A 113 11.20 9.63 14.54
C SER A 113 10.26 9.47 13.33
N LEU A 114 10.09 8.23 12.86
CA LEU A 114 9.25 7.89 11.72
C LEU A 114 7.75 8.13 12.01
N THR A 115 7.31 7.87 13.24
CA THR A 115 5.93 8.14 13.68
C THR A 115 5.68 9.64 13.72
N ALA A 116 6.58 10.42 14.31
CA ALA A 116 6.46 11.89 14.34
C ALA A 116 6.50 12.50 12.92
N ALA A 117 7.33 11.95 12.03
CA ALA A 117 7.33 12.35 10.63
C ALA A 117 6.03 11.99 9.90
N LEU A 118 5.44 10.84 10.19
CA LEU A 118 4.14 10.43 9.64
C LEU A 118 3.01 11.34 10.16
N ASP A 119 3.02 11.69 11.43
CA ASP A 119 2.03 12.62 11.97
C ASP A 119 2.17 13.99 11.30
N ARG A 120 3.39 14.50 11.11
CA ARG A 120 3.66 15.73 10.32
C ARG A 120 3.19 15.63 8.88
N PHE A 121 3.42 14.49 8.21
CA PHE A 121 2.92 14.20 6.86
C PHE A 121 1.41 14.46 6.78
N ARG A 122 0.68 14.02 7.82
CA ARG A 122 -0.80 13.99 7.89
C ARG A 122 -1.44 15.25 8.46
N GLN A 123 -0.67 16.20 8.99
CA GLN A 123 -1.20 17.41 9.65
C GLN A 123 -2.20 18.21 8.81
N THR A 124 -2.04 18.18 7.49
CA THR A 124 -2.90 18.92 6.56
C THR A 124 -4.15 18.16 6.12
N GLN A 125 -4.35 16.92 6.57
CA GLN A 125 -5.51 16.10 6.23
C GLN A 125 -6.80 16.80 6.66
N LYS A 126 -7.73 16.96 5.72
CA LYS A 126 -9.05 17.52 6.00
C LYS A 126 -9.98 16.47 6.60
N PRO A 127 -10.85 16.89 7.55
CA PRO A 127 -11.94 16.04 8.01
C PRO A 127 -12.95 15.79 6.89
N LEU A 128 -13.77 14.75 7.03
CA LEU A 128 -14.76 14.34 6.03
C LEU A 128 -15.64 15.49 5.50
N SER A 129 -16.06 16.42 6.38
CA SER A 129 -16.90 17.56 6.01
C SER A 129 -16.26 18.56 5.04
N GLN A 130 -14.94 18.49 4.86
CA GLN A 130 -14.15 19.37 4.00
C GLN A 130 -13.52 18.61 2.82
N VAL A 131 -13.74 17.31 2.72
CA VAL A 131 -13.24 16.50 1.59
C VAL A 131 -14.20 16.61 0.41
N SER A 132 -13.67 16.93 -0.77
CA SER A 132 -14.42 17.08 -2.01
C SER A 132 -14.26 15.85 -2.91
N PHE A 133 -15.36 15.38 -3.51
CA PHE A 133 -15.35 14.26 -4.44
C PHE A 133 -15.16 14.74 -5.88
N LEU A 134 -14.23 14.11 -6.58
CA LEU A 134 -13.82 14.50 -7.93
C LEU A 134 -14.58 13.72 -9.01
N GLY A 135 -14.90 14.40 -10.12
CA GLY A 135 -15.41 13.78 -11.35
C GLY A 135 -14.33 13.60 -12.41
N THR A 136 -13.76 14.70 -12.91
CA THR A 136 -12.68 14.66 -13.89
C THR A 136 -11.52 15.50 -13.39
N VAL A 137 -10.31 14.95 -13.50
CA VAL A 137 -9.08 15.59 -13.04
C VAL A 137 -8.16 15.77 -14.24
N ASP A 138 -7.69 16.99 -14.48
CA ASP A 138 -6.68 17.22 -15.51
C ASP A 138 -5.36 16.54 -15.13
N VAL A 139 -4.67 15.93 -16.11
CA VAL A 139 -3.40 15.24 -15.87
C VAL A 139 -2.35 16.14 -15.21
N THR A 140 -2.27 17.43 -15.53
CA THR A 140 -1.31 18.35 -14.88
C THR A 140 -1.61 18.50 -13.40
N THR A 141 -2.89 18.54 -13.02
CA THR A 141 -3.33 18.59 -11.62
C THR A 141 -2.95 17.30 -10.89
N ALA A 142 -3.19 16.14 -11.52
CA ALA A 142 -2.81 14.83 -10.96
C ALA A 142 -1.29 14.71 -10.76
N VAL A 143 -0.50 15.28 -11.67
CA VAL A 143 0.96 15.35 -11.54
C VAL A 143 1.37 16.26 -10.37
N GLU A 144 0.76 17.43 -10.20
CA GLU A 144 1.09 18.30 -9.05
C GLU A 144 0.80 17.62 -7.70
N TRP A 145 -0.35 16.95 -7.59
CA TRP A 145 -0.66 16.15 -6.40
C TRP A 145 0.36 15.04 -6.17
N THR A 146 0.79 14.38 -7.25
CA THR A 146 1.84 13.36 -7.19
C THR A 146 3.17 13.95 -6.69
N ARG A 147 3.59 15.11 -7.20
CA ARG A 147 4.79 15.81 -6.73
C ARG A 147 4.74 16.12 -5.24
N GLU A 148 3.61 16.66 -4.78
CA GLU A 148 3.41 16.98 -3.37
C GLU A 148 3.54 15.72 -2.50
N ARG A 149 2.94 14.61 -2.92
CA ARG A 149 3.01 13.34 -2.18
C ARG A 149 4.40 12.73 -2.17
N ILE A 150 5.12 12.76 -3.30
CA ILE A 150 6.51 12.33 -3.37
C ILE A 150 7.34 13.15 -2.39
N TYR A 151 7.16 14.47 -2.34
CA TYR A 151 7.86 15.34 -1.41
C TYR A 151 7.56 14.98 0.05
N LYS A 152 6.29 14.75 0.41
CA LYS A 152 5.93 14.32 1.77
C LYS A 152 6.55 12.99 2.16
N TYR A 153 6.56 12.02 1.24
CA TYR A 153 7.24 10.75 1.45
C TYR A 153 8.75 10.93 1.60
N ALA A 154 9.37 11.84 0.85
CA ALA A 154 10.79 12.16 0.98
C ALA A 154 11.10 12.74 2.37
N CYS A 155 10.27 13.63 2.90
CA CYS A 155 10.41 14.14 4.27
C CYS A 155 10.33 13.02 5.33
N TRP A 156 9.43 12.05 5.14
CA TRP A 156 9.32 10.89 6.01
C TRP A 156 10.51 9.94 5.89
N PHE A 157 10.96 9.67 4.66
CA PHE A 157 12.13 8.83 4.39
C PHE A 157 13.40 9.46 4.99
N ALA A 158 13.55 10.78 4.88
CA ALA A 158 14.66 11.53 5.42
C ALA A 158 14.68 11.63 6.95
N SER A 159 13.63 11.20 7.66
CA SER A 159 13.63 11.15 9.12
C SER A 159 14.26 9.88 9.69
N SER A 160 14.54 8.87 8.86
CA SER A 160 15.25 7.67 9.30
C SER A 160 16.76 7.88 9.25
N LYS A 161 17.43 7.69 10.39
CA LYS A 161 18.90 7.73 10.46
C LYS A 161 19.53 6.59 9.69
N THR A 162 18.88 5.43 9.62
CA THR A 162 19.35 4.30 8.83
C THR A 162 19.34 4.63 7.34
N PHE A 163 18.24 5.19 6.81
CA PHE A 163 18.19 5.60 5.41
C PHE A 163 19.16 6.73 5.08
N MET A 164 19.29 7.72 5.96
CA MET A 164 20.25 8.81 5.76
C MET A 164 21.70 8.38 5.98
N GLY A 165 21.94 7.24 6.63
CA GLY A 165 23.24 6.60 6.80
C GLY A 165 23.69 5.74 5.61
N LEU A 166 22.79 5.42 4.66
CA LEU A 166 23.15 4.72 3.44
C LEU A 166 24.15 5.54 2.59
N ARG A 167 24.86 4.86 1.68
CA ARG A 167 25.68 5.54 0.68
C ARG A 167 24.80 6.43 -0.21
N GLU A 168 25.35 7.57 -0.64
CA GLU A 168 24.62 8.57 -1.43
C GLU A 168 24.01 7.98 -2.71
N ASP A 169 24.75 7.10 -3.39
CA ASP A 169 24.32 6.41 -4.61
C ASP A 169 23.20 5.39 -4.38
N GLN A 170 22.88 5.03 -3.14
CA GLN A 170 21.89 4.02 -2.78
C GLN A 170 20.57 4.61 -2.24
N LYS A 171 20.59 5.86 -1.74
CA LYS A 171 19.40 6.52 -1.15
C LYS A 171 18.26 6.69 -2.16
N MET A 172 18.56 7.27 -3.32
CA MET A 172 17.56 7.56 -4.35
C MET A 172 16.98 6.28 -5.00
N PRO A 173 17.78 5.27 -5.37
CA PRO A 173 17.24 3.98 -5.83
C PRO A 173 16.29 3.34 -4.82
N LEU A 174 16.66 3.31 -3.54
CA LEU A 174 15.80 2.78 -2.49
C LEU A 174 14.50 3.60 -2.36
N PHE A 175 14.60 4.93 -2.34
CA PHE A 175 13.44 5.82 -2.30
C PHE A 175 12.48 5.58 -3.48
N ARG A 176 13.01 5.49 -4.71
CA ARG A 176 12.25 5.23 -5.93
C ARG A 176 11.55 3.86 -5.89
N SER A 177 12.14 2.86 -5.24
CA SER A 177 11.57 1.50 -5.16
C SER A 177 10.26 1.41 -4.39
N SER A 178 10.06 2.29 -3.40
CA SER A 178 9.01 2.11 -2.39
C SER A 178 8.01 3.25 -2.30
N TRP A 179 8.30 4.42 -2.88
CA TRP A 179 7.49 5.61 -2.67
C TRP A 179 6.01 5.42 -2.99
N ASN A 180 5.66 4.79 -4.12
CA ASN A 180 4.26 4.66 -4.49
C ASN A 180 3.55 3.62 -3.62
N THR A 181 4.19 2.50 -3.33
CA THR A 181 3.61 1.46 -2.46
C THR A 181 3.33 2.01 -1.06
N VAL A 182 4.27 2.75 -0.50
CA VAL A 182 4.11 3.40 0.81
C VAL A 182 3.03 4.48 0.75
N ARG A 183 3.02 5.33 -0.29
CA ARG A 183 1.97 6.33 -0.52
C ARG A 183 0.58 5.69 -0.58
N THR A 184 0.43 4.61 -1.35
CA THR A 184 -0.87 3.94 -1.52
C THR A 184 -1.34 3.32 -0.22
N PHE A 185 -0.46 2.66 0.55
CA PHE A 185 -0.83 2.13 1.87
C PHE A 185 -1.28 3.23 2.82
N GLU A 186 -0.53 4.33 2.89
CA GLU A 186 -0.85 5.48 3.74
C GLU A 186 -2.19 6.12 3.35
N ARG A 187 -2.48 6.26 2.05
CA ARG A 187 -3.78 6.75 1.56
C ARG A 187 -4.92 5.79 1.81
N LEU A 188 -4.70 4.47 1.73
CA LEU A 188 -5.71 3.46 2.08
C LEU A 188 -6.08 3.55 3.56
N GLU A 189 -5.09 3.60 4.45
CA GLU A 189 -5.34 3.74 5.89
C GLU A 189 -6.08 5.05 6.19
N MET A 190 -5.64 6.17 5.64
CA MET A 190 -6.33 7.45 5.83
C MET A 190 -7.75 7.45 5.26
N SER A 191 -7.99 6.74 4.14
CA SER A 191 -9.35 6.58 3.58
C SER A 191 -10.25 5.81 4.54
N THR A 192 -9.75 4.72 5.15
CA THR A 192 -10.52 3.96 6.15
C THR A 192 -10.81 4.78 7.40
N ARG A 193 -9.89 5.68 7.77
CA ARG A 193 -10.08 6.58 8.92
C ARG A 193 -11.10 7.69 8.67
N ILE A 194 -11.13 8.25 7.46
CA ILE A 194 -12.00 9.39 7.12
C ILE A 194 -13.39 8.93 6.68
N PHE A 195 -13.49 7.84 5.91
CA PHE A 195 -14.75 7.37 5.34
C PHE A 195 -15.36 6.20 6.09
N GLU A 196 -14.62 5.54 6.98
CA GLU A 196 -15.03 4.32 7.67
C GLU A 196 -15.58 3.29 6.67
N ASP A 197 -16.79 2.78 6.89
CA ASP A 197 -17.48 1.84 5.99
C ASP A 197 -17.69 2.38 4.56
N GLY A 198 -17.61 3.71 4.37
CA GLY A 198 -17.77 4.37 3.08
C GLY A 198 -16.76 3.92 2.03
N VAL A 199 -15.59 3.43 2.46
CA VAL A 199 -14.60 2.82 1.55
C VAL A 199 -15.21 1.60 0.84
N PHE A 200 -15.95 0.74 1.53
CA PHE A 200 -16.56 -0.47 0.94
C PHE A 200 -17.93 -0.23 0.34
N LYS A 201 -18.74 0.60 0.99
CA LYS A 201 -20.12 0.86 0.57
C LYS A 201 -20.16 1.69 -0.70
N HIS A 202 -19.21 2.61 -0.86
CA HIS A 202 -19.23 3.61 -1.93
C HIS A 202 -17.95 3.64 -2.76
N GLY A 203 -16.89 2.92 -2.36
CA GLY A 203 -15.60 2.96 -3.04
C GLY A 203 -14.81 4.24 -2.74
N ASN A 204 -15.13 4.96 -1.66
CA ASN A 204 -14.50 6.25 -1.37
C ASN A 204 -13.00 6.07 -1.09
N PHE A 205 -12.16 6.77 -1.85
CA PHE A 205 -10.70 6.72 -1.69
C PHE A 205 -10.07 8.11 -1.74
N LEU A 206 -9.21 8.43 -0.79
CA LEU A 206 -8.49 9.70 -0.76
C LEU A 206 -7.36 9.72 -1.79
N LEU A 207 -7.37 10.73 -2.65
CA LEU A 207 -6.25 11.04 -3.56
C LEU A 207 -5.28 12.02 -2.92
N THR A 208 -5.80 13.04 -2.25
CA THR A 208 -5.03 14.07 -1.55
C THR A 208 -5.56 14.28 -0.13
N ASP A 209 -5.12 15.34 0.54
CA ASP A 209 -5.63 15.71 1.86
C ASP A 209 -7.03 16.34 1.80
N GLU A 210 -7.47 16.78 0.61
CA GLU A 210 -8.72 17.53 0.42
C GLU A 210 -9.65 16.88 -0.61
N PHE A 211 -9.14 15.96 -1.43
CA PHE A 211 -9.87 15.37 -2.54
C PHE A 211 -9.93 13.85 -2.47
N ALA A 212 -11.11 13.33 -2.84
CA ALA A 212 -11.39 11.92 -2.92
C ALA A 212 -11.91 11.53 -4.31
N MET A 213 -11.72 10.27 -4.66
CA MET A 213 -12.30 9.63 -5.82
C MET A 213 -13.35 8.60 -5.43
N VAL A 214 -14.24 8.34 -6.36
CA VAL A 214 -15.09 7.16 -6.38
C VAL A 214 -14.78 6.40 -7.67
N PRO A 215 -14.40 5.11 -7.60
CA PRO A 215 -14.16 4.28 -8.77
C PRO A 215 -15.29 4.42 -9.79
N TYR A 216 -14.95 4.48 -11.08
CA TYR A 216 -15.88 4.63 -12.21
C TYR A 216 -16.64 5.97 -12.29
N GLN A 217 -16.60 6.82 -11.27
CA GLN A 217 -17.13 8.18 -11.32
C GLN A 217 -16.00 9.19 -11.55
N THR A 218 -14.83 8.91 -10.99
CA THR A 218 -13.63 9.72 -11.15
C THR A 218 -12.75 9.19 -12.27
N HIS A 219 -12.21 10.06 -13.11
CA HIS A 219 -11.13 9.73 -14.06
C HIS A 219 -10.14 10.88 -14.21
N VAL A 220 -8.89 10.53 -14.51
CA VAL A 220 -7.89 11.49 -14.94
C VAL A 220 -8.04 11.67 -16.46
N ASP A 221 -8.07 12.92 -16.91
CA ASP A 221 -8.09 13.24 -18.33
C ASP A 221 -6.69 13.10 -18.91
N LEU A 222 -6.48 12.02 -19.66
CA LEU A 222 -5.21 11.67 -20.28
C LEU A 222 -5.17 12.01 -21.77
N ALA A 223 -6.19 12.67 -22.34
CA ALA A 223 -6.26 12.97 -23.77
C ALA A 223 -5.08 13.82 -24.29
N SER A 224 -4.39 14.54 -23.40
CA SER A 224 -3.19 15.32 -23.74
C SER A 224 -1.92 14.45 -23.86
N ILE A 225 -1.93 13.24 -23.30
CA ILE A 225 -0.77 12.35 -23.25
C ILE A 225 -1.06 10.92 -23.72
N SER A 226 -2.27 10.59 -24.15
CA SER A 226 -2.61 9.26 -24.64
C SER A 226 -3.76 9.35 -25.64
N GLU A 227 -3.71 8.52 -26.67
CA GLU A 227 -4.82 8.36 -27.62
C GLU A 227 -5.86 7.31 -27.13
N LEU A 228 -5.55 6.60 -26.04
CA LEU A 228 -6.48 5.64 -25.44
C LEU A 228 -7.53 6.36 -24.57
N PRO A 229 -8.79 5.89 -24.55
CA PRO A 229 -9.84 6.54 -23.77
C PRO A 229 -9.57 6.41 -22.27
N ASN A 230 -9.94 7.41 -21.47
CA ASN A 230 -9.78 7.38 -20.00
C ASN A 230 -10.43 6.15 -19.35
N GLN A 231 -11.53 5.64 -19.92
CA GLN A 231 -12.19 4.42 -19.45
C GLN A 231 -11.29 3.19 -19.56
N TYR A 232 -10.38 3.14 -20.54
CA TYR A 232 -9.42 2.05 -20.70
C TYR A 232 -8.47 1.98 -19.49
N PHE A 233 -7.91 3.11 -19.09
CA PHE A 233 -7.06 3.16 -17.90
C PHE A 233 -7.82 2.80 -16.62
N ASN A 234 -9.05 3.28 -16.47
CA ASN A 234 -9.90 2.88 -15.34
C ASN A 234 -10.10 1.36 -15.29
N GLN A 235 -10.41 0.71 -16.42
CA GLN A 235 -10.56 -0.74 -16.49
C GLN A 235 -9.24 -1.49 -16.27
N LEU A 236 -8.13 -0.94 -16.77
CA LEU A 236 -6.80 -1.51 -16.63
C LEU A 236 -6.35 -1.56 -15.15
N PHE A 237 -6.66 -0.51 -14.38
CA PHE A 237 -6.26 -0.40 -12.98
C PHE A 237 -7.30 -0.90 -11.98
N GLU A 238 -8.55 -1.13 -12.40
CA GLU A 238 -9.62 -1.53 -11.48
C GLU A 238 -9.34 -2.82 -10.69
N PRO A 239 -8.79 -3.89 -11.28
CA PRO A 239 -8.53 -5.12 -10.52
C PRO A 239 -7.60 -4.89 -9.32
N PHE A 240 -6.65 -3.96 -9.45
CA PHE A 240 -5.76 -3.59 -8.34
C PHE A 240 -6.50 -2.77 -7.28
N LEU A 241 -7.36 -1.83 -7.69
CA LEU A 241 -8.16 -1.03 -6.77
C LEU A 241 -9.15 -1.87 -5.98
N ALA A 242 -9.82 -2.82 -6.63
CA ALA A 242 -10.71 -3.78 -5.97
C ALA A 242 -9.96 -4.60 -4.91
N ARG A 243 -8.75 -5.06 -5.22
CA ARG A 243 -7.90 -5.78 -4.27
C ARG A 243 -7.39 -4.90 -3.14
N TYR A 244 -7.03 -3.65 -3.42
CA TYR A 244 -6.69 -2.70 -2.35
C TYR A 244 -7.84 -2.52 -1.37
N PHE A 245 -9.09 -2.46 -1.84
CA PHE A 245 -10.21 -2.42 -0.93
C PHE A 245 -10.38 -3.73 -0.15
N GLU A 246 -10.53 -4.87 -0.82
CA GLU A 246 -10.85 -6.13 -0.15
C GLU A 246 -9.71 -6.69 0.71
N GLU A 247 -8.46 -6.62 0.24
CA GLU A 247 -7.31 -7.25 0.88
C GLU A 247 -6.60 -6.33 1.88
N VAL A 248 -6.76 -5.00 1.76
CA VAL A 248 -5.99 -4.04 2.55
C VAL A 248 -6.89 -3.09 3.34
N ALA A 249 -7.77 -2.34 2.69
CA ALA A 249 -8.61 -1.37 3.39
C ALA A 249 -9.56 -2.07 4.39
N LYS A 250 -10.11 -3.23 4.03
CA LYS A 250 -11.11 -3.91 4.87
C LYS A 250 -10.51 -4.39 6.19
N PRO A 251 -9.36 -5.10 6.20
CA PRO A 251 -8.71 -5.40 7.47
C PRO A 251 -8.21 -4.14 8.19
N LEU A 252 -7.82 -3.07 7.50
CA LEU A 252 -7.45 -1.80 8.15
C LEU A 252 -8.63 -1.19 8.95
N LEU A 253 -9.85 -1.25 8.42
CA LEU A 253 -11.05 -0.77 9.11
C LEU A 253 -11.32 -1.54 10.42
N ASP A 254 -11.07 -2.85 10.42
CA ASP A 254 -11.21 -3.71 11.59
C ASP A 254 -10.06 -3.50 12.60
N LEU A 255 -8.82 -3.37 12.11
CA LEU A 255 -7.63 -3.23 12.95
C LEU A 255 -7.53 -1.86 13.61
N LYS A 256 -7.91 -0.79 12.89
CA LYS A 256 -7.73 0.62 13.29
C LYS A 256 -6.30 0.88 13.82
N PRO A 257 -5.28 0.79 12.96
CA PRO A 257 -3.91 0.85 13.41
C PRO A 257 -3.54 2.20 14.03
N THR A 258 -2.62 2.19 14.99
CA THR A 258 -2.03 3.43 15.55
C THR A 258 -0.99 4.02 14.58
N SER A 259 -0.57 5.27 14.80
CA SER A 259 0.48 5.88 13.96
C SER A 259 1.79 5.07 14.00
N GLU A 260 2.13 4.49 15.15
CA GLU A 260 3.31 3.61 15.29
C GLU A 260 3.18 2.34 14.44
N GLU A 261 2.00 1.71 14.44
CA GLU A 261 1.73 0.50 13.65
C GLU A 261 1.70 0.78 12.15
N VAL A 262 1.22 1.95 11.76
CA VAL A 262 1.30 2.41 10.36
C VAL A 262 2.75 2.65 9.96
N ALA A 263 3.55 3.33 10.80
CA ALA A 263 4.98 3.54 10.53
C ALA A 263 5.73 2.20 10.44
N PHE A 264 5.43 1.24 11.32
CA PHE A 264 5.91 -0.13 11.25
C PHE A 264 5.60 -0.77 9.90
N CYS A 265 4.34 -0.72 9.44
CA CYS A 265 3.96 -1.27 8.14
C CYS A 265 4.67 -0.57 6.98
N MET A 266 4.76 0.76 7.00
CA MET A 266 5.43 1.55 5.97
C MET A 266 6.90 1.15 5.82
N ILE A 267 7.63 0.92 6.91
CA ILE A 267 9.02 0.43 6.86
C ILE A 267 9.12 -0.95 6.22
N HIS A 268 8.19 -1.85 6.55
CA HIS A 268 8.18 -3.18 5.95
C HIS A 268 7.80 -3.16 4.46
N LEU A 269 7.20 -2.08 3.96
CA LEU A 269 6.95 -1.83 2.53
C LEU A 269 8.16 -1.23 1.79
N VAL A 270 9.16 -0.70 2.50
CA VAL A 270 10.40 -0.20 1.90
C VAL A 270 11.27 -1.39 1.47
N GLY A 271 11.84 -1.32 0.26
CA GLY A 271 12.63 -2.38 -0.34
C GLY A 271 11.76 -3.55 -0.81
N LEU A 272 11.15 -3.40 -1.99
CA LEU A 272 10.46 -4.49 -2.68
C LEU A 272 11.48 -5.47 -3.26
N ASP A 273 11.17 -6.77 -3.19
CA ASP A 273 12.10 -7.86 -3.56
C ASP A 273 12.59 -7.80 -5.03
N ASP A 274 11.87 -7.09 -5.91
CA ASP A 274 12.17 -6.99 -7.34
C ASP A 274 13.05 -5.77 -7.69
N CYS A 275 13.56 -5.05 -6.69
CA CYS A 275 14.39 -3.86 -6.91
C CYS A 275 15.88 -4.20 -6.85
N ASP A 276 16.63 -3.71 -7.83
CA ASP A 276 18.10 -3.79 -7.88
C ASP A 276 18.73 -2.89 -6.80
N ILE A 277 18.61 -3.30 -5.55
CA ILE A 277 19.28 -2.69 -4.39
C ILE A 277 20.50 -3.51 -4.02
N SER A 278 21.59 -2.83 -3.64
CA SER A 278 22.82 -3.50 -3.21
C SER A 278 22.57 -4.38 -1.97
N THR A 279 23.34 -5.47 -1.82
CA THR A 279 23.30 -6.33 -0.63
C THR A 279 23.51 -5.53 0.65
N GLU A 280 24.42 -4.55 0.63
CA GLU A 280 24.66 -3.63 1.75
C GLU A 280 23.39 -2.85 2.15
N THR A 281 22.58 -2.43 1.17
CA THR A 281 21.30 -1.74 1.43
C THR A 281 20.23 -2.71 1.93
N GLN A 282 20.23 -3.95 1.43
CA GLN A 282 19.33 -5.01 1.93
C GLN A 282 19.62 -5.34 3.40
N ASP A 283 20.90 -5.48 3.76
CA ASP A 283 21.32 -5.76 5.14
C ASP A 283 20.92 -4.61 6.08
N ALA A 284 21.10 -3.35 5.65
CA ALA A 284 20.68 -2.19 6.41
C ALA A 284 19.14 -2.13 6.60
N LEU A 285 18.37 -2.52 5.58
CA LEU A 285 16.91 -2.61 5.68
C LEU A 285 16.46 -3.69 6.65
N GLU A 286 17.12 -4.85 6.63
CA GLU A 286 16.78 -5.95 7.53
C GLU A 286 17.10 -5.60 8.98
N GLN A 287 18.26 -4.98 9.22
CA GLN A 287 18.62 -4.44 10.54
C GLN A 287 17.61 -3.39 11.02
N LEU A 288 17.14 -2.51 10.13
CA LEU A 288 16.12 -1.53 10.47
C LEU A 288 14.79 -2.19 10.84
N ARG A 289 14.36 -3.21 10.09
CA ARG A 289 13.12 -3.96 10.37
C ARG A 289 13.20 -4.70 11.70
N GLU A 290 14.33 -5.33 12.00
CA GLU A 290 14.60 -5.98 13.28
C GLU A 290 14.54 -4.96 14.43
N GLN A 291 15.25 -3.84 14.29
CA GLN A 291 15.23 -2.76 15.27
C GLN A 291 13.81 -2.19 15.50
N ILE A 292 13.03 -2.02 14.43
CA ILE A 292 11.65 -1.53 14.49
C ILE A 292 10.72 -2.57 15.15
N ALA A 293 10.95 -3.86 14.91
CA ALA A 293 10.20 -4.93 15.57
C ALA A 293 10.43 -4.92 17.10
N ASP A 294 11.67 -4.75 17.54
CA ASP A 294 12.00 -4.60 18.96
C ASP A 294 11.37 -3.34 19.59
N GLN A 295 11.38 -2.22 18.87
CA GLN A 295 10.76 -0.98 19.35
C GLN A 295 9.25 -1.08 19.45
N ILE A 296 8.61 -1.80 18.52
CA ILE A 296 7.19 -2.09 18.57
C ILE A 296 6.84 -3.05 19.72
N HIS A 297 7.69 -4.03 20.01
CA HIS A 297 7.55 -4.86 21.21
C HIS A 297 7.51 -3.99 22.48
N VAL A 298 8.50 -3.10 22.63
CA VAL A 298 8.58 -2.15 23.76
C VAL A 298 7.35 -1.23 23.81
N TYR A 299 6.87 -0.76 22.66
CA TYR A 299 5.65 0.04 22.56
C TYR A 299 4.45 -0.71 23.13
N TYR A 300 4.22 -1.95 22.72
CA TYR A 300 3.08 -2.72 23.22
C TYR A 300 3.20 -3.05 24.70
N THR A 301 4.36 -3.49 25.18
CA THR A 301 4.53 -3.91 26.58
C THR A 301 4.44 -2.73 27.56
N ASN A 302 4.88 -1.54 27.15
CA ASN A 302 5.04 -0.42 28.07
C ASN A 302 4.00 0.70 27.87
N ARG A 303 3.43 0.84 26.67
CA ARG A 303 2.56 1.98 26.31
C ARG A 303 1.13 1.58 25.96
N THR A 304 0.81 0.29 25.92
CA THR A 304 -0.54 -0.20 25.60
C THR A 304 -0.99 -1.28 26.58
N ASP A 305 -2.30 -1.53 26.68
CA ASP A 305 -2.86 -2.66 27.43
C ASP A 305 -3.12 -3.89 26.52
N ILE A 306 -2.49 -3.96 25.35
CA ILE A 306 -2.73 -5.01 24.36
C ILE A 306 -1.87 -6.24 24.72
N LYS A 307 -2.46 -7.18 25.47
CA LYS A 307 -1.78 -8.39 25.96
C LYS A 307 -1.47 -9.43 24.88
N MET A 308 -2.20 -9.43 23.76
CA MET A 308 -2.07 -10.38 22.64
C MET A 308 -1.62 -9.70 21.35
N TYR A 309 -0.61 -8.82 21.45
CA TYR A 309 -0.17 -8.00 20.31
C TYR A 309 0.50 -8.83 19.19
N SER A 310 0.94 -10.06 19.45
CA SER A 310 1.51 -10.96 18.42
C SER A 310 0.52 -11.26 17.29
N HIS A 311 -0.75 -11.55 17.62
CA HIS A 311 -1.81 -11.73 16.63
C HIS A 311 -2.08 -10.46 15.83
N ARG A 312 -1.96 -9.30 16.48
CA ARG A 312 -2.13 -8.00 15.85
C ARG A 312 -0.99 -7.71 14.87
N LEU A 313 0.25 -7.99 15.25
CA LEU A 313 1.42 -7.90 14.36
C LEU A 313 1.30 -8.81 13.15
N LEU A 314 0.85 -10.06 13.36
CA LEU A 314 0.63 -10.99 12.25
C LEU A 314 -0.40 -10.45 11.25
N ALA A 315 -1.46 -9.78 11.74
CA ALA A 315 -2.45 -9.15 10.88
C ALA A 315 -1.87 -7.94 10.12
N LEU A 316 -1.04 -7.11 10.76
CA LEU A 316 -0.32 -6.02 10.10
C LEU A 316 0.63 -6.53 9.01
N MET A 317 1.37 -7.61 9.28
CA MET A 317 2.27 -8.21 8.28
C MET A 317 1.52 -8.83 7.10
N LYS A 318 0.30 -9.36 7.32
CA LYS A 318 -0.57 -9.80 6.21
C LYS A 318 -0.96 -8.64 5.30
N LEU A 319 -1.24 -7.46 5.85
CA LEU A 319 -1.50 -6.24 5.08
C LEU A 319 -0.28 -5.85 4.23
N VAL A 320 0.91 -5.86 4.83
CA VAL A 320 2.18 -5.58 4.13
C VAL A 320 2.38 -6.56 2.97
N LYS A 321 2.18 -7.86 3.19
CA LYS A 321 2.32 -8.89 2.14
C LYS A 321 1.32 -8.68 1.00
N ALA A 322 0.07 -8.35 1.32
CA ALA A 322 -0.95 -8.04 0.31
C ALA A 322 -0.55 -6.82 -0.54
N MET A 323 -0.12 -5.73 0.12
CA MET A 323 0.36 -4.52 -0.57
C MET A 323 1.55 -4.80 -1.49
N LYS A 324 2.57 -5.53 -1.02
CA LYS A 324 3.74 -5.91 -1.84
C LYS A 324 3.30 -6.70 -3.08
N ARG A 325 2.43 -7.69 -2.89
CA ARG A 325 1.91 -8.53 -3.99
C ARG A 325 1.18 -7.70 -5.04
N ILE A 326 0.23 -6.86 -4.62
CA ILE A 326 -0.54 -5.99 -5.53
C ILE A 326 0.41 -5.06 -6.29
N SER A 327 1.41 -4.48 -5.61
CA SER A 327 2.39 -3.57 -6.19
C SER A 327 3.27 -4.23 -7.28
N ARG A 328 3.76 -5.46 -7.04
CA ARG A 328 4.55 -6.22 -8.04
C ARG A 328 3.75 -6.49 -9.31
N GLU A 329 2.50 -6.93 -9.14
CA GLU A 329 1.63 -7.21 -10.29
C GLU A 329 1.29 -5.92 -11.06
N LYS A 330 1.03 -4.82 -10.35
CA LYS A 330 0.80 -3.50 -10.95
C LYS A 330 2.01 -2.96 -11.70
N THR A 331 3.23 -3.26 -11.23
CA THR A 331 4.48 -2.84 -11.89
C THR A 331 4.60 -3.40 -13.31
N LYS A 332 4.14 -4.63 -13.54
CA LYS A 332 4.10 -5.23 -14.89
C LYS A 332 3.24 -4.43 -15.86
N ILE A 333 2.12 -3.88 -15.39
CA ILE A 333 1.26 -3.02 -16.22
C ILE A 333 1.98 -1.69 -16.55
N LYS A 334 2.68 -1.11 -15.58
CA LYS A 334 3.51 0.09 -15.80
C LYS A 334 4.57 -0.18 -16.87
N GLU A 335 5.27 -1.30 -16.80
CA GLU A 335 6.25 -1.71 -17.80
C GLU A 335 5.64 -1.82 -19.20
N LEU A 336 4.43 -2.39 -19.33
CA LEU A 336 3.73 -2.45 -20.61
C LEU A 336 3.35 -1.06 -21.14
N ILE A 337 2.87 -0.16 -20.28
CA ILE A 337 2.56 1.22 -20.66
C ILE A 337 3.77 1.92 -21.26
N TRP A 338 4.95 1.73 -20.67
CA TRP A 338 6.21 2.27 -21.19
C TRP A 338 6.69 1.56 -22.45
N LEU A 339 6.62 0.22 -22.49
CA LEU A 339 7.06 -0.59 -23.63
C LEU A 339 6.29 -0.26 -24.91
N PHE A 340 4.98 -0.03 -24.79
CA PHE A 340 4.11 0.30 -25.91
C PHE A 340 3.99 1.81 -26.19
N ASP A 341 4.76 2.64 -25.48
CA ASP A 341 4.73 4.12 -25.62
C ASP A 341 3.30 4.67 -25.54
N ILE A 342 2.51 4.17 -24.59
CA ILE A 342 1.10 4.57 -24.42
C ILE A 342 1.01 6.05 -24.00
N TYR A 343 1.99 6.54 -23.24
CA TYR A 343 2.07 7.94 -22.83
C TYR A 343 2.95 8.76 -23.75
N HIS A 344 2.33 9.61 -24.55
CA HIS A 344 2.99 10.53 -25.47
C HIS A 344 3.39 11.86 -24.82
N ALA A 345 4.20 11.78 -23.76
CA ALA A 345 4.72 12.93 -23.01
C ALA A 345 6.23 12.83 -22.80
N ASP A 346 6.91 13.98 -22.78
CA ASP A 346 8.32 14.06 -22.44
C ASP A 346 8.45 14.10 -20.91
N ILE A 347 8.75 12.97 -20.30
CA ILE A 347 8.78 12.79 -18.84
C ILE A 347 10.24 12.72 -18.39
N SER A 348 10.69 13.74 -17.66
CA SER A 348 12.08 13.86 -17.15
C SER A 348 12.51 12.68 -16.25
N GLU A 349 11.62 12.25 -15.35
CA GLU A 349 11.87 11.19 -14.37
C GLU A 349 10.72 10.15 -14.39
N PRO A 350 10.76 9.18 -15.32
CA PRO A 350 9.68 8.20 -15.51
C PRO A 350 9.31 7.40 -14.25
N TYR A 351 10.27 7.18 -13.34
CA TYR A 351 10.05 6.46 -12.08
C TYR A 351 9.02 7.13 -11.16
N PHE A 352 8.90 8.46 -11.23
CA PHE A 352 7.96 9.22 -10.39
C PHE A 352 6.58 9.42 -11.04
N PHE A 353 6.43 9.04 -12.30
CA PHE A 353 5.17 9.19 -13.02
C PHE A 353 4.23 8.00 -12.75
N GLU A 354 3.47 8.09 -11.64
CA GLU A 354 2.47 7.08 -11.25
C GLU A 354 1.14 7.75 -10.84
N ILE A 355 0.28 7.95 -11.85
CA ILE A 355 -1.02 8.63 -11.73
C ILE A 355 -2.13 7.71 -11.16
N PHE A 356 -2.02 6.40 -11.35
CA PHE A 356 -2.97 5.38 -10.90
C PHE A 356 -2.34 4.47 -9.86
#